data_AF-A0A357CPG6-F1
#
_entry.id   AF-A0A357CPG6-F1
#
_cell.length_a   1.000
_cell.length_b   1.000
_cell.length_c   1.000
_cell.angle_alpha   90.00
_cell.angle_beta   90.00
_cell.angle_gamma   90.00
#
_symmetry.space_group_name_H-M   'P 1'
#
loop_
_entity.id
_entity.type
_entity.pdbx_description
1 polymer ?
#
loop_
_entity_poly.entity_id
_entity_poly.type
_entity_poly.pdbx_seq_one_letter_code
_entity_poly.pdbx_strand_id
1 'polypeptide(L)'
;ITGALAKAGRAKVAMPTVLCAAPDVINAFEKDQSKYQQLLATGARLTSICALMYMNNPLCAKKPVITNSNKLRTYTTAKFMLDDE
;
A
#
# COMPACT_ATOMS: atom_id res chain seq x y z
N ILE A 1 19.16 2.81 0.66
CA ILE A 1 17.81 3.40 0.87
C ILE A 1 17.92 4.85 0.43
N THR A 2 17.17 5.26 -0.59
CA THR A 2 17.16 6.64 -1.09
C THR A 2 15.80 7.28 -0.80
N GLY A 3 15.73 8.61 -0.71
CA GLY A 3 14.47 9.34 -0.53
C GLY A 3 13.99 9.50 0.92
N ALA A 4 12.67 9.58 1.12
CA ALA A 4 12.04 9.95 2.39
C ALA A 4 12.35 8.98 3.54
N LEU A 5 12.49 7.68 3.26
CA LEU A 5 12.86 6.69 4.27
C LEU A 5 14.25 6.95 4.86
N ALA A 6 15.24 7.26 4.01
CA ALA A 6 16.59 7.60 4.46
C ALA A 6 16.61 8.90 5.27
N LYS A 7 15.88 9.93 4.82
CA LYS A 7 15.71 11.19 5.58
C LYS A 7 15.10 10.95 6.97
N ALA A 8 14.19 9.98 7.08
CA ALA A 8 13.59 9.57 8.34
C ALA A 8 14.44 8.55 9.14
N GLY A 9 15.65 8.22 8.69
CA GLY A 9 16.53 7.23 9.34
C GLY A 9 15.98 5.79 9.32
N ARG A 10 15.09 5.47 8.38
CA ARG A 10 14.41 4.17 8.29
C ARG A 10 14.84 3.40 7.05
N ALA A 11 14.96 2.09 7.19
CA ALA A 11 15.19 1.18 6.05
C ALA A 11 13.89 0.68 5.40
N LYS A 12 12.80 0.65 6.17
CA LYS A 12 11.51 0.10 5.78
C LYS A 12 10.37 1.03 6.19
N VAL A 13 9.21 0.86 5.57
CA VAL A 13 7.98 1.54 5.96
C VAL A 13 7.64 1.25 7.43
N ALA A 14 7.08 2.25 8.11
CA ALA A 14 6.82 2.18 9.55
C ALA A 14 5.62 1.30 9.91
N MET A 15 4.75 1.05 8.94
CA MET A 15 3.52 0.29 9.09
C MET A 15 3.32 -0.63 7.88
N PRO A 16 2.63 -1.77 8.05
CA PRO A 16 2.30 -2.66 6.93
C PRO A 16 1.59 -1.87 5.82
N THR A 17 2.23 -1.81 4.66
CA THR A 17 1.77 -1.01 3.53
C THR A 17 1.49 -1.93 2.35
N VAL A 18 0.27 -1.87 1.81
CA VAL A 18 -0.16 -2.68 0.68
C VAL A 18 -0.63 -1.74 -0.43
N LEU A 19 0.01 -1.86 -1.59
CA LEU A 19 -0.33 -1.16 -2.81
C LEU A 19 -1.18 -2.09 -3.67
N CYS A 20 -2.32 -1.60 -4.11
CA CYS A 20 -3.26 -2.36 -4.93
C CYS A 20 -3.27 -1.78 -6.34
N ALA A 21 -3.11 -2.63 -7.36
CA ALA A 21 -3.19 -2.23 -8.76
C ALA A 21 -3.80 -3.35 -9.60
N ALA A 22 -4.23 -3.05 -10.83
CA ALA A 22 -4.71 -4.09 -11.75
C ALA A 22 -3.58 -5.11 -12.05
N PRO A 23 -3.90 -6.39 -12.30
CA PRO A 23 -2.90 -7.41 -12.63
C PRO A 23 -1.92 -6.98 -13.73
N ASP A 24 -2.43 -6.38 -14.81
CA ASP A 24 -1.60 -5.94 -15.93
C ASP A 24 -0.63 -4.82 -15.55
N VAL A 25 -1.02 -3.94 -14.61
CA VAL A 25 -0.16 -2.88 -14.10
C VAL A 25 0.95 -3.46 -13.23
N ILE A 26 0.62 -4.44 -12.38
CA ILE A 26 1.63 -5.14 -11.56
C ILE A 26 2.61 -5.89 -12.47
N ASN A 27 2.10 -6.65 -13.43
CA ASN A 27 2.92 -7.38 -14.40
C ASN A 27 3.82 -6.44 -15.22
N ALA A 28 3.32 -5.25 -15.59
CA ALA A 28 4.14 -4.24 -16.27
C ALA A 28 5.20 -3.64 -15.34
N PHE A 29 4.85 -3.38 -14.09
CA PHE A 29 5.77 -2.83 -13.08
C PHE A 29 6.87 -3.82 -12.71
N GLU A 30 6.57 -5.12 -12.61
CA GLU A 30 7.53 -6.20 -12.35
C GLU A 30 8.60 -6.31 -13.44
N LYS A 31 8.33 -5.87 -14.68
CA LYS A 31 9.34 -5.83 -15.75
C LYS A 31 10.44 -4.80 -15.46
N ASP A 32 10.12 -3.71 -14.74
CA ASP A 32 11.12 -2.79 -14.20
C ASP A 32 11.68 -3.36 -12.90
N GLN A 33 12.57 -4.34 -13.03
CA GLN A 33 13.20 -5.03 -11.90
C GLN A 33 13.88 -4.07 -10.93
N SER A 34 14.43 -2.95 -11.42
CA SER A 34 15.11 -1.98 -10.56
C SER A 34 14.15 -1.33 -9.56
N LYS A 35 13.00 -0.82 -10.03
CA LYS A 35 11.99 -0.19 -9.19
C LYS A 35 11.21 -1.20 -8.38
N TYR A 36 10.93 -2.36 -8.95
CA TYR A 36 10.24 -3.45 -8.26
C TYR A 36 11.03 -3.90 -7.02
N GLN A 37 12.32 -4.18 -7.17
CA GLN A 37 13.17 -4.57 -6.04
C GLN A 37 13.34 -3.44 -5.03
N GLN A 38 13.44 -2.18 -5.48
CA GLN A 38 13.43 -1.03 -4.58
C GLN A 38 12.16 -0.96 -3.73
N LEU A 39 10.99 -1.16 -4.34
CA LEU A 39 9.72 -1.17 -3.62
C LEU A 39 9.68 -2.28 -2.58
N LEU A 40 10.03 -3.52 -2.96
CA LEU A 40 10.05 -4.65 -2.04
C LEU A 40 11.05 -4.46 -0.89
N ALA A 41 12.20 -3.84 -1.15
CA ALA A 41 13.19 -3.53 -0.13
C ALA A 41 12.64 -2.56 0.95
N THR A 42 11.68 -1.69 0.59
CA THR A 42 10.99 -0.84 1.59
C THR A 42 10.08 -1.62 2.53
N GLY A 43 9.75 -2.88 2.23
CA GLY A 43 8.79 -3.69 2.98
C GLY A 43 7.33 -3.49 2.57
N ALA A 44 7.05 -2.63 1.57
CA ALA A 44 5.74 -2.54 0.94
C ALA A 44 5.41 -3.81 0.15
N ARG A 45 4.12 -4.12 0.03
CA ARG A 45 3.62 -5.26 -0.76
C ARG A 45 2.74 -4.79 -1.89
N LEU A 46 2.76 -5.52 -3.01
CA LEU A 46 1.84 -5.36 -4.12
C LEU A 46 0.81 -6.48 -4.12
N THR A 47 -0.41 -6.15 -4.51
CA THR A 47 -1.46 -7.15 -4.72
C THR A 47 -2.44 -6.68 -5.78
N SER A 48 -2.96 -7.64 -6.56
CA SER A 48 -4.08 -7.42 -7.47
C SER A 48 -5.44 -7.52 -6.78
N ILE A 49 -5.47 -7.94 -5.51
CA ILE A 49 -6.69 -8.02 -4.72
C ILE A 49 -7.14 -6.61 -4.35
N CYS A 50 -8.41 -6.30 -4.56
CA CYS A 50 -8.99 -5.04 -4.09
C CYS A 50 -8.94 -4.98 -2.56
N ALA A 51 -8.39 -3.89 -1.99
CA ALA A 51 -8.24 -3.74 -0.54
C ALA A 51 -9.57 -3.87 0.24
N LEU A 52 -10.72 -3.58 -0.38
CA LEU A 52 -12.03 -3.79 0.22
C LEU A 52 -12.26 -5.27 0.59
N MET A 53 -11.70 -6.21 -0.17
CA MET A 53 -11.80 -7.65 0.13
C MET A 53 -11.12 -8.01 1.46
N TYR A 54 -10.05 -7.32 1.83
CA TYR A 54 -9.43 -7.49 3.14
C TYR A 54 -10.28 -6.92 4.27
N MET A 55 -11.02 -5.85 3.99
CA MET A 55 -11.85 -5.15 4.99
C MET A 55 -13.24 -5.75 5.15
N ASN A 56 -13.66 -6.63 4.24
CA ASN A 56 -14.97 -7.29 4.25
C ASN A 56 -15.06 -8.45 5.27
N ASN A 57 -14.17 -8.51 6.28
CA ASN A 57 -14.28 -9.47 7.37
C ASN A 57 -14.28 -8.75 8.73
N PRO A 58 -15.02 -9.28 9.73
CA PRO A 58 -15.18 -8.61 11.03
C PRO A 58 -13.89 -8.38 11.82
N LEU A 59 -12.84 -9.17 11.57
CA LEU A 59 -11.55 -9.05 12.27
C LEU A 59 -10.74 -7.86 11.73
N CYS A 60 -10.70 -7.70 10.41
CA CYS A 60 -10.01 -6.59 9.76
C CYS A 60 -10.78 -5.28 9.87
N ALA A 61 -12.12 -5.32 9.88
CA ALA A 61 -12.96 -4.13 10.04
C ALA A 61 -12.71 -3.36 11.35
N LYS A 62 -12.19 -4.03 12.38
CA LYS A 62 -11.82 -3.41 13.67
C LYS A 62 -10.41 -2.81 13.70
N LYS A 63 -9.58 -3.10 12.69
CA LYS A 63 -8.21 -2.59 12.65
C LYS A 63 -8.20 -1.16 12.13
N PRO A 64 -7.43 -0.24 12.75
CA PRO A 64 -7.25 1.09 12.20
C PRO A 64 -6.46 0.98 10.88
N VAL A 65 -7.04 1.49 9.80
CA VAL A 65 -6.46 1.49 8.47
C VAL A 65 -6.45 2.91 7.92
N ILE A 66 -5.37 3.27 7.24
CA ILE A 66 -5.21 4.51 6.48
C ILE A 66 -5.34 4.16 5.00
N THR A 67 -6.02 5.00 4.21
CA THR A 67 -6.21 4.77 2.78
C THR A 67 -6.29 6.07 1.98
N ASN A 68 -5.83 6.03 0.74
CA ASN A 68 -6.08 7.05 -0.28
C ASN A 68 -7.18 6.62 -1.28
N SER A 69 -7.83 5.47 -1.05
CA SER A 69 -8.82 4.92 -1.98
C SER A 69 -10.21 5.51 -1.75
N ASN A 70 -10.79 6.11 -2.79
CA ASN A 70 -12.18 6.58 -2.79
C ASN A 70 -13.19 5.46 -2.48
N LYS A 71 -12.89 4.22 -2.87
CA LYS A 71 -13.74 3.07 -2.56
C LYS A 71 -13.70 2.76 -1.06
N LEU A 72 -12.51 2.70 -0.46
CA LEU A 72 -12.40 2.35 0.95
C LEU A 72 -12.97 3.44 1.87
N ARG A 73 -12.76 4.72 1.57
CA ARG A 73 -13.36 5.80 2.38
C ARG A 73 -14.90 5.79 2.39
N THR A 74 -15.50 5.22 1.33
CA THR A 74 -16.95 5.17 1.17
C THR A 74 -17.56 3.97 1.89
N TYR A 75 -16.88 2.82 1.87
CA TYR A 75 -17.45 1.55 2.36
C TYR A 75 -16.84 1.03 3.67
N THR A 76 -15.88 1.73 4.27
CA THR A 76 -15.19 1.30 5.49
C THR A 76 -14.97 2.46 6.45
N THR A 77 -14.55 2.15 7.67
CA THR A 77 -14.16 3.14 8.70
C THR A 77 -12.69 3.57 8.59
N ALA A 78 -12.00 3.22 7.50
CA ALA A 78 -10.61 3.60 7.30
C ALA A 78 -10.44 5.13 7.20
N LYS A 79 -9.36 5.64 7.79
CA LYS A 79 -9.02 7.06 7.72
C LYS A 79 -8.53 7.38 6.30
N PHE A 80 -9.22 8.29 5.63
CA PHE A 80 -8.80 8.79 4.32
C PHE A 80 -7.67 9.82 4.48
N MET A 81 -6.58 9.67 3.71
CA MET A 81 -5.50 10.65 3.57
C MET A 81 -5.10 10.75 2.10
N LEU A 82 -4.71 11.95 1.66
CA LEU A 82 -4.24 12.18 0.29
C LEU A 82 -2.77 11.77 0.14
N ASP A 83 -2.33 11.52 -1.09
CA ASP A 83 -0.95 11.07 -1.36
C ASP A 83 0.10 12.17 -1.16
N ASP A 84 -0.32 13.44 -1.28
CA ASP A 84 0.54 14.62 -1.18
C ASP A 84 0.66 15.18 0.26
N GLU A 85 0.03 14.54 1.25
CA GLU A 85 0.16 14.84 2.70
C GLU A 85 1.25 14.00 3.39
#